data_AF-A0A9E3EXD5-F1
#
_entry.id   AF-A0A9E3EXD5-F1
#
_cell.length_a   1.000
_cell.length_b   1.000
_cell.length_c   1.000
_cell.angle_alpha   90.00
_cell.angle_beta   90.00
_cell.angle_gamma   90.00
#
_symmetry.space_group_name_H-M   'P 1'
#
loop_
_entity.id
_entity.type
_entity.pdbx_description
1 polymer ?
#
loop_
_entity_poly.entity_id
_entity_poly.type
_entity_poly.pdbx_seq_one_letter_code
_entity_poly.pdbx_strand_id
1 'polypeptide(L)'
;AAHTRSTIWSCLAAHAAALHLSGVERRPLPTKLCGVFEVAKLADHPLLANTRPRWGVPHSRCNELPAQELGARGYRILTRSEQAGADTFVRRCGESLFVFMQGHPEYDARALMREYRRDVLRFLAGERGEYPGPPANYFEPSTQAALDGLRERAVLERSPDTMVEMQNLIGRADLPGPWQQTAARLYGNWLDLLAAGTPRVMAGAAS
;
A
#
# COMPACT_ATOMS: atom_id res chain seq x y z
N ALA A 1 17.45 -6.07 -18.36
CA ALA A 1 18.07 -6.11 -17.03
C ALA A 1 19.01 -7.32 -16.97
N ALA A 2 20.32 -7.10 -16.92
CA ALA A 2 21.33 -8.16 -16.98
C ALA A 2 22.16 -8.29 -15.69
N HIS A 3 21.81 -7.57 -14.62
CA HIS A 3 22.69 -7.42 -13.44
C HIS A 3 22.02 -7.75 -12.09
N THR A 4 20.73 -8.06 -12.05
CA THR A 4 19.99 -8.32 -10.80
C THR A 4 19.19 -9.61 -10.91
N ARG A 5 19.23 -10.47 -9.89
CA ARG A 5 18.38 -11.68 -9.85
C ARG A 5 16.92 -11.38 -9.53
N SER A 6 16.68 -10.40 -8.65
CA SER A 6 15.35 -9.92 -8.35
C SER A 6 15.38 -8.47 -7.89
N THR A 7 14.25 -7.79 -8.01
CA THR A 7 14.07 -6.40 -7.55
C THR A 7 12.66 -6.23 -7.04
N ILE A 8 12.51 -5.53 -5.91
CA ILE A 8 11.22 -5.05 -5.40
C ILE A 8 11.09 -3.58 -5.75
N TRP A 9 9.97 -3.20 -6.36
CA TRP A 9 9.54 -1.81 -6.47
C TRP A 9 8.29 -1.58 -5.63
N SER A 10 8.38 -0.64 -4.69
CA SER A 10 7.26 -0.25 -3.82
C SER A 10 6.68 1.11 -4.24
N CYS A 11 5.36 1.21 -4.18
CA CYS A 11 4.55 2.41 -4.43
C CYS A 11 4.98 3.15 -5.71
N LEU A 12 5.45 4.41 -5.62
CA LEU A 12 5.79 5.21 -6.78
C LEU A 12 6.85 4.54 -7.68
N ALA A 13 7.79 3.77 -7.09
CA ALA A 13 8.78 3.03 -7.85
C ALA A 13 8.12 1.93 -8.71
N ALA A 14 7.06 1.29 -8.21
CA ALA A 14 6.31 0.28 -8.97
C ALA A 14 5.66 0.90 -10.21
N HIS A 15 5.11 2.10 -10.06
CA HIS A 15 4.50 2.84 -11.16
C HIS A 15 5.54 3.26 -12.21
N ALA A 16 6.68 3.80 -11.78
CA ALA A 16 7.76 4.17 -12.69
C ALA A 16 8.33 2.96 -13.43
N ALA A 17 8.52 1.84 -12.74
CA ALA A 17 9.02 0.60 -13.34
C ALA A 17 8.01 -0.03 -14.31
N ALA A 18 6.72 -0.06 -13.98
CA ALA A 18 5.69 -0.58 -14.87
C ALA A 18 5.59 0.21 -16.19
N LEU A 19 5.68 1.54 -16.10
CA LEU A 19 5.76 2.42 -17.26
C LEU A 19 6.99 2.10 -18.12
N HIS A 20 8.18 2.11 -17.50
CA HIS A 20 9.43 1.91 -18.23
C HIS A 20 9.56 0.51 -18.87
N LEU A 21 9.15 -0.54 -18.15
CA LEU A 21 9.35 -1.93 -18.58
C LEU A 21 8.30 -2.41 -19.58
N SER A 22 7.13 -1.76 -19.64
CA SER A 22 5.99 -2.32 -20.37
C SER A 22 4.98 -1.33 -20.91
N GLY A 23 5.19 -0.03 -20.68
CA GLY A 23 4.28 1.03 -21.12
C GLY A 23 2.95 1.07 -20.37
N VAL A 24 2.84 0.47 -19.17
CA VAL A 24 1.63 0.61 -18.34
C VAL A 24 1.69 1.96 -17.65
N GLU A 25 0.79 2.86 -18.04
CA GLU A 25 0.67 4.17 -17.43
C GLU A 25 -0.13 4.12 -16.13
N ARG A 26 0.25 4.95 -15.17
CA ARG A 26 -0.53 5.13 -13.95
C ARG A 26 -1.77 5.96 -14.26
N ARG A 27 -2.90 5.62 -13.66
CA ARG A 27 -4.13 6.40 -13.73
C ARG A 27 -4.35 7.19 -12.44
N PRO A 28 -4.72 8.47 -12.49
CA PRO A 28 -5.09 9.22 -11.29
C PRO A 28 -6.37 8.63 -10.70
N LEU A 29 -6.40 8.52 -9.37
CA LEU A 29 -7.60 8.17 -8.63
C LEU A 29 -8.46 9.43 -8.39
N PRO A 30 -9.79 9.31 -8.33
CA PRO A 30 -10.67 10.45 -8.04
C PRO A 30 -10.41 11.06 -6.66
N THR A 31 -9.98 10.24 -5.70
CA THR A 31 -9.55 10.65 -4.35
C THR A 31 -8.29 9.90 -3.95
N LYS A 32 -7.47 10.48 -3.07
CA LYS A 32 -6.30 9.79 -2.52
C LYS A 32 -6.75 8.51 -1.81
N LEU A 33 -6.20 7.37 -2.21
CA LEU A 33 -6.37 6.11 -1.50
C LEU A 33 -5.41 6.09 -0.31
N CYS A 34 -5.95 6.26 0.90
CA CYS A 34 -5.19 6.32 2.15
C CYS A 34 -5.90 5.48 3.21
N GLY A 35 -5.25 4.43 3.72
CA GLY A 35 -5.88 3.52 4.68
C GLY A 35 -5.23 2.14 4.70
N VAL A 36 -5.84 1.21 5.44
CA VAL A 36 -5.49 -0.21 5.44
C VAL A 36 -6.60 -0.96 4.71
N PHE A 37 -6.26 -1.67 3.66
CA PHE A 37 -7.25 -2.34 2.81
C PHE A 37 -7.02 -3.84 2.82
N GLU A 38 -8.10 -4.62 2.97
CA GLU A 38 -7.98 -6.07 2.85
C GLU A 38 -7.57 -6.44 1.42
N VAL A 39 -6.53 -7.25 1.30
CA VAL A 39 -6.10 -7.90 0.07
C VAL A 39 -6.34 -9.41 0.19
N ALA A 40 -6.72 -10.04 -0.91
CA ALA A 40 -6.83 -11.49 -1.03
C ALA A 40 -5.78 -12.01 -2.01
N LYS A 41 -5.26 -13.22 -1.75
CA LYS A 41 -4.44 -13.93 -2.74
C LYS A 41 -5.29 -14.31 -3.94
N LEU A 42 -4.75 -14.07 -5.14
CA LEU A 42 -5.36 -14.50 -6.40
C LEU A 42 -4.60 -15.66 -7.06
N ALA A 43 -3.38 -15.93 -6.62
CA ALA A 43 -2.51 -16.90 -7.27
C ALA A 43 -1.50 -17.50 -6.29
N ASP A 44 -1.21 -18.79 -6.46
CA ASP A 44 -0.11 -19.44 -5.75
C ASP A 44 1.24 -18.99 -6.30
N HIS A 45 2.08 -18.49 -5.40
CA HIS A 45 3.43 -18.05 -5.72
C HIS A 45 4.33 -18.21 -4.48
N PRO A 46 5.62 -18.60 -4.63
CA PRO A 46 6.52 -18.77 -3.49
C PRO A 46 6.65 -17.54 -2.59
N LEU A 47 6.55 -16.33 -3.15
CA LEU A 47 6.48 -15.07 -2.37
C LEU A 47 5.37 -15.05 -1.33
N LEU A 48 4.26 -15.74 -1.59
CA LEU A 48 3.10 -15.79 -0.71
C LEU A 48 3.01 -17.10 0.07
N ALA A 49 4.04 -17.96 0.03
CA ALA A 49 4.06 -19.20 0.79
C ALA A 49 3.90 -18.93 2.29
N ASN A 50 3.06 -19.71 2.98
CA ASN A 50 2.82 -19.60 4.42
C ASN A 50 2.36 -18.20 4.91
N THR A 51 1.83 -17.37 4.02
CA THR A 51 1.13 -16.12 4.39
C THR A 51 -0.37 -16.38 4.53
N ARG A 52 -1.08 -15.51 5.25
CA ARG A 52 -2.55 -15.59 5.39
C ARG A 52 -3.24 -15.45 4.02
N PRO A 53 -4.39 -16.10 3.76
CA PRO A 53 -5.11 -15.96 2.48
C PRO A 53 -5.66 -14.54 2.24
N ARG A 54 -5.97 -13.83 3.33
CA ARG A 54 -6.40 -12.43 3.37
C ARG A 54 -5.68 -11.69 4.48
N TRP A 55 -5.32 -10.43 4.26
CA TRP A 55 -4.72 -9.56 5.27
C TRP A 55 -4.89 -8.09 4.89
N GLY A 56 -4.76 -7.17 5.86
CA GLY A 56 -4.73 -5.74 5.59
C GLY A 56 -3.39 -5.29 5.02
N VAL A 57 -3.38 -4.40 4.05
CA VAL A 57 -2.17 -3.74 3.53
C VAL A 57 -2.37 -2.22 3.55
N PRO A 58 -1.42 -1.45 4.11
CA PRO A 58 -1.46 0.00 4.02
C PRO A 58 -1.34 0.47 2.58
N HIS A 59 -2.19 1.40 2.15
CA HIS A 59 -2.01 2.14 0.91
C HIS A 59 -2.04 3.64 1.22
N SER A 60 -1.16 4.41 0.56
CA SER A 60 -1.14 5.89 0.60
C SER A 60 -0.71 6.40 -0.78
N ARG A 61 -1.65 6.49 -1.74
CA ARG A 61 -1.36 6.82 -3.15
C ARG A 61 -2.48 7.58 -3.84
N CYS A 62 -2.12 8.44 -4.81
CA CYS A 62 -3.08 9.21 -5.63
C CYS A 62 -3.27 8.63 -7.03
N ASN A 63 -2.52 7.59 -7.39
CA ASN A 63 -2.60 6.95 -8.70
C ASN A 63 -2.69 5.44 -8.54
N GLU A 64 -3.20 4.73 -9.54
CA GLU A 64 -3.26 3.27 -9.63
C GLU A 64 -2.58 2.73 -10.89
N LEU A 65 -2.22 1.46 -10.86
CA LEU A 65 -1.94 0.65 -12.04
C LEU A 65 -3.12 -0.33 -12.22
N PRO A 66 -3.90 -0.22 -13.31
CA PRO A 66 -5.08 -1.06 -13.49
C PRO A 66 -4.72 -2.53 -13.67
N ALA A 67 -5.39 -3.42 -12.92
CA ALA A 67 -5.18 -4.86 -12.97
C ALA A 67 -5.29 -5.44 -14.40
N GLN A 68 -6.26 -4.96 -15.19
CA GLN A 68 -6.48 -5.42 -16.55
C GLN A 68 -5.32 -5.06 -17.48
N GLU A 69 -4.78 -3.84 -17.36
CA GLU A 69 -3.62 -3.40 -18.16
C GLU A 69 -2.35 -4.16 -17.77
N LEU A 70 -2.14 -4.37 -16.46
CA LEU A 70 -1.05 -5.20 -15.96
C LEU A 70 -1.13 -6.62 -16.54
N GLY A 71 -2.30 -7.25 -16.48
CA GLY A 71 -2.52 -8.58 -17.06
C GLY A 71 -2.22 -8.61 -18.57
N ALA A 72 -2.76 -7.64 -19.33
CA ALA A 72 -2.54 -7.53 -20.78
C ALA A 72 -1.06 -7.32 -21.16
N ARG A 73 -0.25 -6.78 -20.24
CA ARG A 73 1.19 -6.56 -20.43
C ARG A 73 2.05 -7.67 -19.83
N GLY A 74 1.47 -8.79 -19.40
CA GLY A 74 2.19 -9.98 -18.95
C GLY A 74 2.64 -9.95 -17.48
N TYR A 75 2.03 -9.10 -16.65
CA TYR A 75 2.20 -9.18 -15.20
C TYR A 75 1.25 -10.21 -14.61
N ARG A 76 1.74 -11.00 -13.66
CA ARG A 76 0.92 -11.90 -12.86
C ARG A 76 0.56 -11.22 -11.55
N ILE A 77 -0.74 -10.96 -11.35
CA ILE A 77 -1.24 -10.39 -10.10
C ILE A 77 -1.29 -11.49 -9.03
N LEU A 78 -0.65 -11.23 -7.90
CA LEU A 78 -0.58 -12.17 -6.78
C LEU A 78 -1.62 -11.85 -5.70
N THR A 79 -1.85 -10.56 -5.45
CA THR A 79 -2.83 -10.07 -4.47
C THR A 79 -3.65 -8.92 -5.04
N ARG A 80 -4.91 -8.85 -4.62
CA ARG A 80 -5.84 -7.78 -5.00
C ARG A 80 -6.74 -7.42 -3.83
N SER A 81 -7.06 -6.14 -3.72
CA SER A 81 -8.15 -5.63 -2.89
C SER A 81 -9.34 -5.26 -3.76
N GLU A 82 -10.56 -5.45 -3.24
CA GLU A 82 -11.77 -4.93 -3.87
C GLU A 82 -11.78 -3.40 -3.87
N GLN A 83 -11.27 -2.77 -2.80
CA GLN A 83 -11.22 -1.31 -2.64
C GLN A 83 -9.93 -0.68 -3.20
N ALA A 84 -8.79 -1.38 -3.08
CA ALA A 84 -7.49 -0.86 -3.49
C ALA A 84 -6.98 -1.39 -4.84
N GLY A 85 -7.71 -2.26 -5.54
CA GLY A 85 -7.29 -2.79 -6.83
C GLY A 85 -6.10 -3.75 -6.73
N ALA A 86 -5.23 -3.77 -7.75
CA ALA A 86 -4.02 -4.60 -7.71
C ALA A 86 -3.09 -4.11 -6.57
N ASP A 87 -2.58 -5.06 -5.78
CA ASP A 87 -1.67 -4.76 -4.67
C ASP A 87 -0.25 -5.26 -4.97
N THR A 88 -0.05 -6.57 -4.98
CA THR A 88 1.24 -7.21 -5.28
C THR A 88 1.14 -7.96 -6.60
N PHE A 89 2.09 -7.72 -7.49
CA PHE A 89 2.18 -8.41 -8.78
C PHE A 89 3.63 -8.61 -9.18
N VAL A 90 3.85 -9.55 -10.10
CA VAL A 90 5.20 -9.94 -10.53
C VAL A 90 5.31 -10.02 -12.04
N ARG A 91 6.54 -9.88 -12.52
CA ARG A 91 6.93 -10.10 -13.92
C ARG A 91 8.26 -10.83 -13.95
N ARG A 92 8.50 -11.66 -14.96
CA ARG A 92 9.86 -12.15 -15.27
C ARG A 92 10.45 -11.35 -16.42
N CYS A 93 11.72 -10.96 -16.28
CA CYS A 93 12.51 -10.33 -17.34
C CYS A 93 13.78 -11.15 -17.53
N GLY A 94 13.76 -12.07 -18.51
CA GLY A 94 14.75 -13.14 -18.59
C GLY A 94 14.71 -14.01 -17.33
N GLU A 95 15.87 -14.16 -16.67
CA GLU A 95 15.99 -14.90 -15.41
C GLU A 95 15.63 -14.06 -14.17
N SER A 96 15.42 -12.76 -14.34
CA SER A 96 15.16 -11.83 -13.23
C SER A 96 13.68 -11.90 -12.79
N LEU A 97 13.43 -12.05 -11.49
CA LEU A 97 12.09 -11.92 -10.91
C LEU A 97 11.85 -10.49 -10.46
N PHE A 98 10.85 -9.84 -11.03
CA PHE A 98 10.49 -8.46 -10.74
C PHE A 98 9.21 -8.43 -9.90
N VAL A 99 9.27 -7.83 -8.71
CA VAL A 99 8.17 -7.79 -7.73
C VAL A 99 7.73 -6.35 -7.53
N PHE A 100 6.42 -6.11 -7.63
CA PHE A 100 5.84 -4.78 -7.57
C PHE A 100 4.79 -4.76 -6.47
N MET A 101 4.76 -3.68 -5.70
CA MET A 101 3.79 -3.45 -4.63
C MET A 101 3.21 -2.05 -4.79
N GLN A 102 1.90 -1.94 -4.97
CA GLN A 102 1.20 -0.65 -4.92
C GLN A 102 0.83 -0.26 -3.48
N GLY A 103 0.81 -1.21 -2.56
CA GLY A 103 0.71 -0.99 -1.13
C GLY A 103 2.07 -0.78 -0.46
N HIS A 104 2.02 -0.58 0.85
CA HIS A 104 3.15 -0.38 1.73
C HIS A 104 3.18 -1.41 2.86
N PRO A 105 3.36 -2.71 2.55
CA PRO A 105 3.47 -3.73 3.59
C PRO A 105 4.65 -3.48 4.56
N GLU A 106 5.63 -2.67 4.16
CA GLU A 106 6.76 -2.23 4.99
C GLU A 106 6.43 -1.19 6.06
N TYR A 107 5.26 -0.54 5.99
CA TYR A 107 4.91 0.52 6.94
C TYR A 107 4.81 -0.02 8.37
N ASP A 108 5.38 0.73 9.32
CA ASP A 108 5.08 0.53 10.73
C ASP A 108 3.63 0.94 11.05
N ALA A 109 3.10 0.44 12.17
CA ALA A 109 1.71 0.65 12.56
C ALA A 109 1.32 2.13 12.67
N ARG A 110 2.27 3.05 12.93
CA ARG A 110 2.06 4.49 13.13
C ARG A 110 2.29 5.32 11.87
N ALA A 111 2.73 4.73 10.75
CA ALA A 111 3.12 5.48 9.57
C ALA A 111 1.98 6.34 8.99
N LEU A 112 0.80 5.75 8.78
CA LEU A 112 -0.39 6.47 8.28
C LEU A 112 -0.87 7.54 9.27
N MET A 113 -0.80 7.26 10.58
CA MET A 113 -1.10 8.25 11.62
C MET A 113 -0.16 9.46 11.57
N ARG A 114 1.15 9.25 11.35
CA ARG A 114 2.12 10.34 11.20
C ARG A 114 1.84 11.18 9.95
N GLU A 115 1.51 10.53 8.83
CA GLU A 115 1.09 11.23 7.61
C GLU A 115 -0.17 12.08 7.85
N TYR A 116 -1.20 11.49 8.46
CA TYR A 116 -2.45 12.18 8.78
C TYR A 116 -2.23 13.35 9.73
N ARG A 117 -1.48 13.14 10.83
CA ARG A 117 -1.10 14.19 11.79
C ARG A 117 -0.44 15.37 11.10
N ARG A 118 0.60 15.09 10.29
CA ARG A 118 1.33 16.13 9.55
C ARG A 118 0.36 16.93 8.69
N ASP A 119 -0.48 16.24 7.93
CA ASP A 119 -1.38 16.89 6.98
C ASP A 119 -2.46 17.74 7.67
N VAL A 120 -2.99 17.31 8.83
CA VAL A 120 -3.94 18.10 9.63
C VAL A 120 -3.26 19.32 10.24
N LEU A 121 -2.05 19.18 10.78
CA LEU A 121 -1.31 20.33 11.33
C LEU A 121 -1.02 21.38 10.26
N ARG A 122 -0.69 20.96 9.03
CA ARG A 122 -0.52 21.88 7.90
C ARG A 122 -1.82 22.59 7.52
N PHE A 123 -2.97 21.92 7.62
CA PHE A 123 -4.26 22.58 7.44
C PHE A 123 -4.52 23.61 8.54
N LEU A 124 -4.32 23.24 9.81
CA LEU A 124 -4.55 24.12 10.96
C LEU A 124 -3.60 25.35 10.94
N ALA A 125 -2.38 25.18 10.45
CA ALA A 125 -1.42 26.26 10.21
C ALA A 125 -1.72 27.12 8.96
N GLY A 126 -2.73 26.75 8.16
CA GLY A 126 -3.10 27.46 6.94
C GLY A 126 -2.20 27.21 5.73
N GLU A 127 -1.26 26.27 5.81
CA GLU A 127 -0.39 25.85 4.70
C GLU A 127 -1.10 24.94 3.69
N ARG A 128 -2.30 24.46 4.04
CA ARG A 128 -3.15 23.60 3.21
C ARG A 128 -4.57 24.14 3.19
N GLY A 129 -5.18 24.19 2.00
CA GLY A 129 -6.55 24.67 1.83
C GLY A 129 -7.61 23.72 2.37
N GLU A 130 -7.42 22.41 2.21
CA GLU A 130 -8.41 21.38 2.54
C GLU A 130 -8.02 20.53 3.74
N TYR A 131 -8.97 20.22 4.61
CA TYR A 131 -8.76 19.30 5.72
C TYR A 131 -8.59 17.86 5.19
N PRO A 132 -7.49 17.15 5.49
CA PRO A 132 -7.29 15.78 5.02
C PRO A 132 -8.27 14.81 5.70
N GLY A 133 -8.81 13.84 4.96
CA GLY A 133 -9.56 12.74 5.58
C GLY A 133 -8.66 11.82 6.41
N PRO A 134 -9.17 11.22 7.51
CA PRO A 134 -8.45 10.16 8.22
C PRO A 134 -8.25 8.93 7.33
N PRO A 135 -7.19 8.12 7.54
CA PRO A 135 -6.97 6.91 6.77
C PRO A 135 -8.12 5.90 6.97
N ALA A 136 -8.63 5.32 5.88
CA ALA A 136 -9.71 4.35 5.91
C ALA A 136 -9.32 3.06 6.64
N ASN A 137 -10.27 2.47 7.36
CA ASN A 137 -10.12 1.22 8.12
C ASN A 137 -8.88 1.19 9.05
N TYR A 138 -8.48 2.36 9.57
CA TYR A 138 -7.25 2.49 10.34
C TYR A 138 -7.52 2.72 11.83
N PHE A 139 -8.38 3.68 12.16
CA PHE A 139 -8.75 3.97 13.55
C PHE A 139 -9.94 3.12 14.00
N GLU A 140 -10.00 2.82 15.30
CA GLU A 140 -11.22 2.26 15.89
C GLU A 140 -12.41 3.24 15.76
N PRO A 141 -13.66 2.73 15.77
CA PRO A 141 -14.85 3.57 15.55
C PRO A 141 -14.97 4.78 16.49
N SER A 142 -14.58 4.64 17.75
CA SER A 142 -14.61 5.74 18.73
C SER A 142 -13.61 6.86 18.39
N THR A 143 -12.38 6.48 18.03
CA THR A 143 -11.34 7.42 17.61
C THR A 143 -11.71 8.06 16.28
N GLN A 144 -12.24 7.29 15.34
CA GLN A 144 -12.73 7.79 14.06
C GLN A 144 -13.81 8.86 14.25
N ALA A 145 -14.83 8.58 15.07
CA ALA A 145 -15.89 9.55 15.37
C ALA A 145 -15.36 10.83 16.04
N ALA A 146 -14.40 10.71 16.94
CA ALA A 146 -13.76 11.87 17.57
C ALA A 146 -12.98 12.74 16.54
N LEU A 147 -12.26 12.10 15.62
CA LEU A 147 -11.53 12.78 14.54
C LEU A 147 -12.49 13.46 13.55
N ASP A 148 -13.63 12.86 13.25
CA ASP A 148 -14.66 13.44 12.40
C ASP A 148 -15.29 14.69 13.05
N GLY A 149 -15.60 14.62 14.35
CA GLY A 149 -16.08 15.79 15.10
C GLY A 149 -15.03 16.91 15.18
N LEU A 150 -13.73 16.56 15.31
CA LEU A 150 -12.65 17.54 15.27
C LEU A 150 -12.57 18.21 13.89
N ARG A 151 -12.70 17.44 12.80
CA ARG A 151 -12.72 17.96 11.43
C ARG A 151 -13.83 18.99 11.24
N GLU A 152 -15.05 18.71 11.68
CA GLU A 152 -16.19 19.64 11.56
C GLU A 152 -15.89 21.00 12.18
N ARG A 153 -15.30 21.01 13.39
CA ARG A 153 -14.90 22.25 14.07
C ARG A 153 -13.73 22.93 13.36
N ALA A 154 -12.69 22.18 13.00
CA ALA A 154 -11.49 22.71 12.36
C ALA A 154 -11.75 23.36 10.99
N VAL A 155 -12.75 22.87 10.25
CA VAL A 155 -13.16 23.46 8.96
C VAL A 155 -13.88 24.81 9.15
N LEU A 156 -14.61 24.98 10.25
CA LEU A 156 -15.27 26.25 10.59
C LEU A 156 -14.27 27.28 11.12
N GLU A 157 -13.40 26.86 12.03
CA GLU A 157 -12.42 27.74 12.66
C GLU A 157 -11.11 26.99 12.96
N ARG A 158 -10.00 27.54 12.45
CA ARG A 158 -8.65 27.07 12.76
C ARG A 158 -8.18 27.75 14.04
N SER A 159 -8.16 27.01 15.15
CA SER A 159 -7.78 27.53 16.47
C SER A 159 -6.64 26.73 17.12
N PRO A 160 -5.88 27.31 18.05
CA PRO A 160 -4.91 26.56 18.85
C PRO A 160 -5.51 25.37 19.60
N ASP A 161 -6.77 25.47 20.03
CA ASP A 161 -7.46 24.41 20.77
C ASP A 161 -7.67 23.16 19.91
N THR A 162 -8.05 23.33 18.64
CA THR A 162 -8.17 22.20 17.71
C THR A 162 -6.83 21.53 17.42
N MET A 163 -5.71 22.26 17.46
CA MET A 163 -4.37 21.66 17.38
C MET A 163 -4.01 20.82 18.60
N VAL A 164 -4.35 21.28 19.81
CA VAL A 164 -4.09 20.54 21.06
C VAL A 164 -4.96 19.29 21.12
N GLU A 165 -6.25 19.42 20.80
CA GLU A 165 -7.18 18.30 20.75
C GLU A 165 -6.71 17.23 19.75
N MET A 166 -6.29 17.63 18.55
CA MET A 166 -5.79 16.70 17.52
C MET A 166 -4.58 15.90 18.00
N GLN A 167 -3.65 16.56 18.69
CA GLN A 167 -2.47 15.89 19.23
C GLN A 167 -2.84 14.87 20.33
N ASN A 168 -3.82 15.20 21.17
CA ASN A 168 -4.32 14.31 22.21
C ASN A 168 -5.03 13.09 21.64
N LEU A 169 -5.90 13.27 20.63
CA LEU A 169 -6.61 12.17 19.97
C LEU A 169 -5.64 11.20 19.32
N ILE A 170 -4.69 11.71 18.53
CA ILE A 170 -3.65 10.87 17.90
C ILE A 170 -2.78 10.15 18.96
N GLY A 171 -2.42 10.84 20.04
CA GLY A 171 -1.54 10.28 21.06
C GLY A 171 -2.13 9.07 21.79
N ARG A 172 -3.47 8.97 21.84
CA ARG A 172 -4.23 7.92 22.53
C ARG A 172 -4.86 6.90 21.59
N ALA A 173 -4.73 7.10 20.27
CA ALA A 173 -5.37 6.23 19.30
C ALA A 173 -4.79 4.82 19.34
N ASP A 174 -5.68 3.83 19.48
CA ASP A 174 -5.37 2.44 19.20
C ASP A 174 -5.19 2.23 17.69
N LEU A 175 -4.24 1.38 17.33
CA LEU A 175 -3.78 1.21 15.96
C LEU A 175 -4.15 -0.18 15.44
N PRO A 176 -4.35 -0.32 14.12
CA PRO A 176 -4.88 -1.55 13.55
C PRO A 176 -3.91 -2.73 13.75
N GLY A 177 -4.51 -3.92 13.89
CA GLY A 177 -3.82 -5.19 14.08
C GLY A 177 -2.92 -5.58 12.89
N PRO A 178 -1.94 -6.48 13.11
CA PRO A 178 -0.67 -6.40 12.40
C PRO A 178 -0.71 -7.01 11.00
N TRP A 179 -0.44 -6.19 9.99
CA TRP A 179 0.00 -6.66 8.66
C TRP A 179 1.49 -7.03 8.64
N GLN A 180 2.26 -6.56 9.63
CA GLN A 180 3.72 -6.66 9.65
C GLN A 180 4.19 -8.11 9.69
N GLN A 181 3.44 -9.03 10.32
CA GLN A 181 3.80 -10.46 10.31
C GLN A 181 3.72 -11.05 8.89
N THR A 182 2.65 -10.72 8.16
CA THR A 182 2.50 -11.15 6.76
C THR A 182 3.53 -10.49 5.87
N ALA A 183 3.79 -9.20 6.07
CA ALA A 183 4.83 -8.47 5.36
C ALA A 183 6.22 -9.08 5.58
N ALA A 184 6.61 -9.34 6.84
CA ALA A 184 7.88 -9.96 7.18
C ALA A 184 8.02 -11.34 6.52
N ARG A 185 6.95 -12.14 6.50
CA ARG A 185 6.94 -13.43 5.79
C ARG A 185 7.13 -13.25 4.28
N LEU A 186 6.46 -12.27 3.66
CA LEU A 186 6.60 -11.98 2.23
C LEU A 186 8.04 -11.59 1.88
N TYR A 187 8.64 -10.66 2.63
CA TYR A 187 10.03 -10.24 2.43
C TYR A 187 11.02 -11.39 2.70
N GLY A 188 10.76 -12.22 3.72
CA GLY A 188 11.54 -13.43 3.99
C GLY A 188 11.51 -14.41 2.81
N ASN A 189 10.31 -14.71 2.28
CA ASN A 189 10.16 -15.57 1.11
C ASN A 189 10.88 -15.00 -0.13
N TRP A 190 10.93 -13.68 -0.29
CA TRP A 190 11.69 -13.03 -1.35
C TRP A 190 13.19 -13.22 -1.19
N LEU A 191 13.72 -13.10 0.03
CA LEU A 191 15.13 -13.37 0.34
C LEU A 191 15.47 -14.85 0.11
N ASP A 192 14.58 -15.77 0.48
CA ASP A 192 14.77 -17.21 0.23
C ASP A 192 14.85 -17.51 -1.27
N LEU A 193 14.01 -16.86 -2.09
CA LEU A 193 14.06 -16.97 -3.55
C LEU A 193 15.38 -16.44 -4.13
N LEU A 194 15.92 -15.36 -3.57
CA LEU A 194 17.22 -14.82 -3.95
C LEU A 194 18.36 -15.77 -3.58
N ALA A 195 18.30 -16.36 -2.39
CA ALA A 195 19.31 -17.28 -1.86
C ALA A 195 19.33 -18.62 -2.60
N ALA A 196 18.17 -19.18 -2.93
CA ALA A 196 18.05 -20.45 -3.66
C ALA A 196 18.59 -20.37 -5.10
N GLY A 197 18.73 -19.16 -5.66
CA GLY A 197 18.88 -18.96 -7.10
C GLY A 197 17.58 -19.27 -7.83
N THR A 198 17.27 -18.58 -8.92
CA THR A 198 15.97 -18.69 -9.60
C THR A 198 15.63 -20.16 -9.91
N PRO A 199 14.64 -20.78 -9.25
CA PRO A 199 14.24 -22.13 -9.61
C PRO A 199 13.61 -22.09 -11.01
N ARG A 200 14.01 -23.01 -11.89
CA ARG A 200 13.31 -23.34 -13.14
C ARG A 200 11.93 -23.91 -12.76
N VAL A 201 10.96 -23.06 -12.46
CA VAL A 201 9.59 -23.51 -12.16
C VAL A 201 8.65 -23.04 -13.27
N MET A 202 8.39 -24.01 -14.14
CA MET A 202 7.19 -24.25 -14.97
C MET A 202 6.97 -23.31 -16.16
N ALA A 203 7.72 -23.55 -17.23
CA ALA A 203 7.11 -23.59 -18.56
C ALA A 203 6.30 -24.89 -18.62
N GLY A 204 4.96 -24.80 -18.59
CA GLY A 204 4.13 -25.99 -18.65
C GLY A 204 2.66 -25.71 -18.35
N ALA A 205 1.93 -25.24 -19.36
CA ALA A 205 0.54 -25.58 -19.64
C ALA A 205 0.13 -24.89 -20.95
N ALA A 206 0.68 -25.40 -22.06
CA ALA A 206 0.06 -25.31 -23.37
C ALA A 206 -0.02 -26.74 -23.88
N SER A 207 -1.19 -27.33 -23.72
CA SER A 207 -1.66 -28.55 -24.39
C SER A 207 -3.14 -28.33 -24.69
#